data_AF-A0A3G9G900-F1
#
_entry.id   AF-A0A3G9G900-F1
#
_cell.length_a   1.000
_cell.length_b   1.000
_cell.length_c   1.000
_cell.angle_alpha   90.00
_cell.angle_beta   90.00
_cell.angle_gamma   90.00
#
_symmetry.space_group_name_H-M   'P 1'
#
loop_
_entity.id
_entity.type
_entity.pdbx_description
1 polymer ?
#
loop_
_entity_poly.entity_id
_entity_poly.type
_entity_poly.pdbx_seq_one_letter_code
_entity_poly.pdbx_strand_id
1 'polypeptide(L)'
;MKRGFTDHDQDLHVQGVTCAASSGWTAGAARSELGLDNGDRSVSGVLSDVDLRAEDIRAGLYDGAQIDTYAVDWRNSDIFVPVSSGTLARIEMRGQDQAAFVAHVEGPAARLQRSIGRRYTPLCDAQLGDARCGLSDPVGTCDKRYATCRDVFANTLHFRGFPDLPGEDFITLYPRSGDALDGASRGGTGRL
;
A
#
# COMPACT_ATOMS: atom_id res chain seq x y z
N MET A 1 -11.13 8.85 12.53
CA MET A 1 -11.77 8.53 13.83
C MET A 1 -10.80 7.67 14.62
N LYS A 2 -10.60 7.90 15.93
CA LYS A 2 -9.69 7.08 16.76
C LYS A 2 -10.52 6.15 17.65
N ARG A 3 -10.04 4.94 17.89
CA ARG A 3 -10.60 3.95 18.82
C ARG A 3 -9.49 3.51 19.78
N GLY A 4 -9.81 3.29 21.05
CA GLY A 4 -8.87 2.83 22.06
C GLY A 4 -9.37 1.56 22.73
N PHE A 5 -8.46 0.65 23.04
CA PHE A 5 -8.73 -0.63 23.70
C PHE A 5 -7.68 -0.86 24.79
N THR A 6 -8.04 -1.54 25.87
CA THR A 6 -7.09 -1.89 26.94
C THR A 6 -7.28 -3.35 27.39
N ASP A 7 -6.18 -3.97 27.81
CA ASP A 7 -6.15 -5.27 28.50
C ASP A 7 -6.39 -5.14 30.02
N HIS A 8 -6.48 -3.90 30.53
CA HIS A 8 -6.84 -3.61 31.90
C HIS A 8 -8.35 -3.80 32.13
N ASP A 9 -8.75 -4.02 33.37
CA ASP A 9 -10.14 -4.24 33.77
C ASP A 9 -10.95 -2.94 33.92
N GLN A 10 -10.31 -1.79 33.74
CA GLN A 10 -10.94 -0.46 33.77
C GLN A 10 -10.51 0.40 32.59
N ASP A 11 -11.38 1.31 32.18
CA ASP A 11 -11.10 2.25 31.11
C ASP A 11 -9.89 3.13 31.44
N LEU A 12 -8.99 3.28 30.48
CA LEU A 12 -7.80 4.13 30.60
C LEU A 12 -7.87 5.29 29.61
N HIS A 13 -7.34 6.45 29.97
CA HIS A 13 -7.23 7.58 29.05
C HIS A 13 -5.78 7.74 28.61
N VAL A 14 -5.52 7.55 27.32
CA VAL A 14 -4.16 7.64 26.76
C VAL A 14 -4.21 8.53 25.52
N GLN A 15 -3.34 9.53 25.44
CA GLN A 15 -3.25 10.42 24.25
C GLN A 15 -4.59 11.08 23.86
N GLY A 16 -5.44 11.39 24.84
CA GLY A 16 -6.77 11.97 24.61
C GLY A 16 -7.79 11.00 24.01
N VAL A 17 -7.53 9.69 24.04
CA VAL A 17 -8.45 8.63 23.63
C VAL A 17 -8.83 7.80 24.85
N THR A 18 -10.13 7.52 25.01
CA THR A 18 -10.60 6.54 25.99
C THR A 18 -10.35 5.14 25.44
N CYS A 19 -9.53 4.37 26.14
CA CYS A 19 -9.29 2.96 25.90
C CYS A 19 -10.27 2.15 26.75
N ALA A 20 -11.30 1.58 26.12
CA ALA A 20 -12.35 0.87 26.83
C ALA A 20 -11.90 -0.53 27.28
N ALA A 21 -12.22 -0.91 28.51
CA ALA A 21 -11.97 -2.25 29.07
C ALA A 21 -13.06 -3.28 28.70
N SER A 22 -14.22 -2.81 28.23
CA SER A 22 -15.35 -3.65 27.84
C SER A 22 -15.12 -4.46 26.56
N SER A 23 -14.13 -4.08 25.76
CA SER A 23 -13.71 -4.85 24.59
C SER A 23 -12.91 -6.04 25.10
N GLY A 24 -13.34 -7.27 24.80
CA GLY A 24 -12.69 -8.52 25.23
C GLY A 24 -11.30 -8.74 24.64
N TRP A 25 -10.39 -7.77 24.81
CA TRP A 25 -9.04 -7.71 24.29
C TRP A 25 -8.17 -8.73 25.02
N THR A 26 -8.04 -9.91 24.44
CA THR A 26 -6.97 -10.83 24.83
C THR A 26 -5.79 -10.57 23.91
N ALA A 27 -4.76 -9.89 24.40
CA ALA A 27 -3.51 -9.74 23.66
C ALA A 27 -2.91 -11.13 23.39
N GLY A 28 -3.09 -11.68 22.19
CA GLY A 28 -2.35 -12.86 21.76
C GLY A 28 -0.86 -12.53 21.73
N ALA A 29 -0.04 -13.49 22.17
CA ALA A 29 1.39 -13.32 22.35
C ALA A 29 2.05 -12.64 21.14
N ALA A 30 2.42 -11.36 21.31
CA ALA A 30 3.20 -10.63 20.34
C ALA A 30 4.63 -11.20 20.35
N ARG A 31 4.92 -12.15 19.45
CA ARG A 31 6.27 -12.67 19.27
C ARG A 31 7.05 -11.65 18.44
N SER A 32 8.03 -11.01 19.05
CA SER A 32 8.96 -10.11 18.37
C SER A 32 10.23 -10.89 18.07
N GLU A 33 10.49 -11.20 16.80
CA GLU A 33 11.77 -11.77 16.37
C GLU A 33 12.69 -10.64 15.87
N LEU A 34 13.92 -10.60 16.37
CA LEU A 34 14.94 -9.66 15.93
C LEU A 34 15.55 -10.17 14.63
N GLY A 35 15.01 -9.72 13.49
CA GLY A 35 15.49 -10.04 12.14
C GLY A 35 14.94 -9.07 11.10
N LEU A 36 15.59 -9.01 9.93
CA LEU A 36 15.07 -8.30 8.75
C LEU A 36 14.02 -9.14 7.99
N ASP A 37 13.84 -10.40 8.38
CA ASP A 37 12.74 -11.24 7.91
C ASP A 37 11.45 -10.71 8.52
N ASN A 38 10.68 -10.04 7.65
CA ASN A 38 9.28 -9.66 7.77
C ASN A 38 8.82 -9.39 9.21
N GLY A 39 8.76 -8.11 9.57
CA GLY A 39 8.04 -7.59 10.73
C GLY A 39 6.51 -7.81 10.64
N ASP A 40 6.09 -9.01 10.24
CA ASP A 40 4.74 -9.54 10.31
C ASP A 40 4.45 -9.83 11.78
N ARG A 41 4.01 -8.78 12.48
CA ARG A 41 3.54 -8.89 13.84
C ARG A 41 2.05 -9.18 13.78
N SER A 42 1.73 -10.47 13.71
CA SER A 42 0.34 -10.88 13.89
C SER A 42 -0.09 -10.62 15.35
N VAL A 43 -0.90 -9.59 15.57
CA VAL A 43 -1.60 -9.40 16.84
C VAL A 43 -2.89 -10.20 16.74
N SER A 44 -2.84 -11.45 17.19
CA SER A 44 -4.04 -12.28 17.29
C SER A 44 -4.81 -11.88 18.54
N GLY A 45 -5.71 -10.90 18.43
CA GLY A 45 -6.65 -10.56 19.50
C GLY A 45 -8.05 -10.98 19.12
N VAL A 46 -8.75 -11.69 20.00
CA VAL A 46 -10.21 -11.77 19.91
C VAL A 46 -10.70 -10.38 20.29
N LEU A 47 -11.32 -9.68 19.36
CA LEU A 47 -11.90 -8.38 19.60
C LEU A 47 -13.42 -8.58 19.56
N SER A 48 -14.03 -8.70 20.72
CA SER A 48 -15.49 -8.68 20.86
C SER A 48 -15.88 -7.31 21.40
N ASP A 49 -16.46 -6.46 20.55
CA ASP A 49 -17.04 -5.20 21.01
C ASP A 49 -18.20 -4.72 20.13
N VAL A 50 -19.12 -4.00 20.77
CA VAL A 50 -20.26 -3.27 20.18
C VAL A 50 -19.79 -2.12 19.27
N ASP A 51 -18.56 -1.63 19.45
CA ASP A 51 -18.00 -0.49 18.70
C ASP A 51 -17.25 -0.85 17.41
N LEU A 52 -16.86 -2.12 17.22
CA LEU A 52 -16.31 -2.64 15.97
C LEU A 52 -17.33 -3.56 15.31
N ARG A 53 -18.27 -2.98 14.58
CA ARG A 53 -19.33 -3.73 13.92
C ARG A 53 -18.74 -4.60 12.80
N ALA A 54 -19.16 -5.86 12.73
CA ALA A 54 -18.76 -6.77 11.65
C ALA A 54 -19.09 -6.23 10.26
N GLU A 55 -20.13 -5.40 10.14
CA GLU A 55 -20.49 -4.73 8.89
C GLU A 55 -19.46 -3.67 8.46
N ASP A 56 -18.96 -2.87 9.40
CA ASP A 56 -17.93 -1.87 9.16
C ASP A 56 -16.59 -2.52 8.77
N ILE A 57 -16.26 -3.65 9.41
CA ILE A 57 -15.09 -4.46 9.07
C ILE A 57 -15.23 -5.01 7.64
N ARG A 58 -16.39 -5.60 7.31
CA ARG A 58 -16.64 -6.12 5.95
C ARG A 58 -16.68 -5.03 4.88
N ALA A 59 -17.05 -3.81 5.25
CA ALA A 59 -17.00 -2.64 4.37
C ALA A 59 -15.58 -2.08 4.18
N GLY A 60 -14.56 -2.64 4.85
CA GLY A 60 -13.16 -2.21 4.73
C GLY A 60 -12.87 -0.86 5.40
N LEU A 61 -13.74 -0.39 6.31
CA LEU A 61 -13.58 0.94 6.95
C LEU A 61 -12.30 1.08 7.79
N TYR A 62 -11.69 -0.05 8.15
CA TYR A 62 -10.46 -0.11 8.96
C TYR A 62 -9.23 -0.54 8.16
N ASP A 63 -9.35 -0.79 6.85
CA ASP A 63 -8.21 -1.19 6.02
C ASP A 63 -7.16 -0.09 5.97
N GLY A 64 -5.90 -0.42 6.29
CA GLY A 64 -4.81 0.54 6.36
C GLY A 64 -4.84 1.46 7.60
N ALA A 65 -5.67 1.15 8.62
CA ALA A 65 -5.69 1.92 9.85
C ALA A 65 -4.35 1.86 10.59
N GLN A 66 -3.92 3.00 11.17
CA GLN A 66 -2.74 3.05 12.02
C GLN A 66 -3.04 2.46 13.40
N ILE A 67 -2.17 1.57 13.88
CA ILE A 67 -2.25 0.95 15.20
C ILE A 67 -0.99 1.33 15.98
N ASP A 68 -1.18 2.00 17.11
CA ASP A 68 -0.11 2.35 18.05
C ASP A 68 -0.37 1.64 19.38
N THR A 69 0.61 0.90 19.88
CA THR A 69 0.53 0.12 21.11
C THR A 69 1.43 0.74 22.17
N TYR A 70 0.88 0.90 23.38
CA TYR A 70 1.55 1.49 24.52
C TYR A 70 1.56 0.52 25.70
N ALA A 71 2.65 0.52 26.46
CA ALA A 71 2.63 -0.01 27.82
C ALA A 71 2.35 1.18 28.75
N VAL A 72 1.33 1.05 29.58
CA VAL A 72 0.78 2.15 30.38
C VAL A 72 0.84 1.74 31.85
N ASP A 73 1.25 2.66 32.72
CA ASP A 73 1.04 2.48 34.16
C ASP A 73 -0.43 2.72 34.47
N TRP A 74 -1.17 1.66 34.78
CA TRP A 74 -2.60 1.73 35.08
C TRP A 74 -2.92 2.60 36.31
N ARG A 75 -1.96 2.83 37.22
CA ARG A 75 -2.15 3.74 38.37
C ARG A 75 -2.07 5.19 37.97
N ASN A 76 -1.36 5.49 36.89
CA ASN A 76 -1.21 6.82 36.33
C ASN A 76 -1.08 6.74 34.81
N SER A 77 -2.22 6.84 34.11
CA SER A 77 -2.29 6.71 32.65
C SER A 77 -1.54 7.79 31.86
N ASP A 78 -1.07 8.87 32.52
CA ASP A 78 -0.15 9.84 31.92
C ASP A 78 1.26 9.27 31.74
N ILE A 79 1.59 8.17 32.43
CA ILE A 79 2.86 7.45 32.30
C ILE A 79 2.65 6.28 31.35
N PHE A 80 3.13 6.46 30.11
CA PHE A 80 3.09 5.42 29.09
C PHE A 80 4.35 5.45 28.25
N VAL A 81 4.70 4.28 27.69
CA VAL A 81 5.81 4.13 26.73
C VAL A 81 5.31 3.48 25.45
N PRO A 82 5.67 4.01 24.26
CA PRO A 82 5.32 3.36 23.00
C PRO A 82 6.09 2.04 22.88
N VAL A 83 5.34 0.95 22.63
CA VAL A 83 5.89 -0.40 22.48
C VAL A 83 6.05 -0.75 21.01
N SER A 84 5.05 -0.40 20.19
CA SER A 84 5.07 -0.67 18.76
C SER A 84 4.11 0.24 18.00
N SER A 85 4.36 0.42 16.72
CA SER A 85 3.43 1.01 15.75
C SER A 85 3.33 0.10 14.53
N GLY A 86 2.21 0.14 13.83
CA GLY A 86 1.99 -0.66 12.64
C GLY A 86 0.73 -0.23 11.89
N THR A 87 0.50 -0.86 10.74
CA THR A 87 -0.66 -0.62 9.90
C THR A 87 -1.50 -1.89 9.84
N LEU A 88 -2.81 -1.76 10.04
CA LEU A 88 -3.75 -2.85 9.91
C LEU A 88 -3.83 -3.27 8.44
N ALA A 89 -3.26 -4.44 8.14
CA ALA A 89 -3.21 -4.97 6.79
C ALA A 89 -4.52 -5.66 6.42
N ARG A 90 -5.12 -6.39 7.37
CA ARG A 90 -6.35 -7.16 7.16
C ARG A 90 -6.97 -7.61 8.47
N ILE A 91 -8.30 -7.74 8.49
CA ILE A 91 -9.05 -8.39 9.56
C ILE A 91 -9.70 -9.67 9.03
N GLU A 92 -9.50 -10.79 9.72
CA GLU A 92 -10.16 -12.08 9.46
C GLU A 92 -11.17 -12.40 10.54
N MET A 93 -12.46 -12.55 10.20
CA MET A 93 -13.48 -13.01 11.17
C MET A 93 -13.33 -14.51 11.44
N ARG A 94 -13.47 -14.96 12.70
CA ARG A 94 -13.39 -16.37 13.14
C ARG A 94 -14.53 -16.75 14.11
N GLY A 95 -14.79 -18.05 14.23
CA GLY A 95 -15.79 -18.64 15.14
C GLY A 95 -17.18 -18.84 14.54
N GLN A 96 -18.01 -19.66 15.21
CA GLN A 96 -19.46 -19.71 14.93
C GLN A 96 -20.05 -18.33 15.23
N ASP A 97 -20.88 -17.83 14.32
CA ASP A 97 -21.49 -16.48 14.35
C ASP A 97 -20.55 -15.28 14.18
N GLN A 98 -19.31 -15.46 13.70
CA GLN A 98 -18.35 -14.36 13.47
C GLN A 98 -18.11 -13.48 14.71
N ALA A 99 -18.23 -14.04 15.91
CA ALA A 99 -18.09 -13.31 17.16
C ALA A 99 -16.63 -12.99 17.53
N ALA A 100 -15.65 -13.53 16.80
CA ALA A 100 -14.24 -13.26 16.98
C ALA A 100 -13.61 -12.77 15.67
N PHE A 101 -12.46 -12.10 15.75
CA PHE A 101 -11.64 -11.83 14.58
C PHE A 101 -10.16 -11.91 14.91
N VAL A 102 -9.32 -11.85 13.89
CA VAL A 102 -7.86 -11.81 13.96
C VAL A 102 -7.39 -10.64 13.10
N ALA A 103 -6.64 -9.71 13.69
CA ALA A 103 -6.08 -8.56 12.99
C ALA A 103 -4.62 -8.83 12.60
N HIS A 104 -4.33 -8.69 11.31
CA HIS A 104 -2.97 -8.75 10.79
C HIS A 104 -2.38 -7.34 10.77
N VAL A 105 -1.28 -7.15 11.48
CA VAL A 105 -0.63 -5.84 11.61
C VAL A 105 0.76 -5.90 11.01
N GLU A 106 1.00 -5.03 10.05
CA GLU A 106 2.30 -4.88 9.42
C GLU A 106 3.11 -3.82 10.16
N GLY A 107 4.34 -4.16 10.54
CA GLY A 107 5.26 -3.20 11.14
C GLY A 107 5.72 -2.11 10.16
N PRO A 108 6.38 -1.05 10.63
CA PRO A 108 6.83 0.08 9.80
C PRO A 108 7.78 -0.34 8.66
N ALA A 109 8.48 -1.46 8.82
CA ALA A 109 9.37 -2.04 7.82
C ALA A 109 8.64 -2.59 6.58
N ALA A 110 7.33 -2.90 6.65
CA ALA A 110 6.56 -3.37 5.49
C ALA A 110 6.59 -2.33 4.34
N ARG A 111 6.66 -1.03 4.67
CA ARG A 111 6.81 0.04 3.69
C ARG A 111 8.13 -0.03 2.91
N LEU A 112 9.19 -0.60 3.51
CA LEU A 112 10.50 -0.76 2.89
C LEU A 112 10.54 -1.94 1.91
N GLN A 113 9.65 -2.92 2.08
CA GLN A 113 9.54 -4.10 1.22
C GLN A 113 8.72 -3.83 -0.04
N ARG A 114 8.11 -2.65 -0.16
CA ARG A 114 7.49 -2.24 -1.42
C ARG A 114 8.58 -2.21 -2.49
N SER A 115 8.35 -2.87 -3.61
CA SER A 115 9.21 -2.75 -4.78
C SER A 115 9.13 -1.31 -5.29
N ILE A 116 10.08 -0.48 -4.84
CA ILE A 116 10.24 0.90 -5.32
C ILE A 116 11.09 0.80 -6.58
N GLY A 117 10.41 0.70 -7.71
CA GLY A 117 11.04 0.66 -9.02
C GLY A 117 10.05 1.09 -10.09
N ARG A 118 10.57 1.75 -11.13
CA ARG A 118 9.79 2.03 -12.32
C ARG A 118 10.00 0.92 -13.33
N ARG A 119 8.91 0.48 -13.95
CA ARG A 119 8.99 -0.42 -15.09
C ARG A 119 9.36 0.40 -16.32
N TYR A 120 10.47 0.05 -16.97
CA TYR A 120 10.85 0.63 -18.26
C TYR A 120 10.04 -0.05 -19.35
N THR A 121 9.03 0.66 -19.88
CA THR A 121 8.18 0.18 -20.98
C THR A 121 7.93 1.29 -22.00
N PRO A 122 7.50 0.97 -23.24
CA PRO A 122 7.09 1.97 -24.21
C PRO A 122 5.87 2.81 -23.80
N LEU A 123 5.04 2.31 -22.89
CA LEU A 123 3.84 2.99 -22.42
C LEU A 123 4.14 3.92 -21.24
N CYS A 124 3.35 4.98 -21.12
CA CYS A 124 3.37 5.87 -19.97
C CYS A 124 2.93 5.13 -18.70
N ASP A 125 3.72 5.23 -17.63
CA ASP A 125 3.40 4.65 -16.31
C ASP A 125 2.72 5.67 -15.36
N ALA A 126 2.52 6.92 -15.79
CA ALA A 126 1.80 7.93 -15.00
C ALA A 126 0.28 7.76 -15.13
N GLN A 127 -0.45 8.03 -14.06
CA GLN A 127 -1.91 8.16 -14.10
C GLN A 127 -2.28 9.51 -14.74
N LEU A 128 -3.35 9.53 -15.55
CA LEU A 128 -3.79 10.75 -16.20
C LEU A 128 -4.20 11.76 -15.12
N GLY A 129 -3.56 12.92 -15.09
CA GLY A 129 -3.80 13.96 -14.10
C GLY A 129 -3.07 13.82 -12.76
N ASP A 130 -2.22 12.80 -12.60
CA ASP A 130 -1.35 12.73 -11.41
C ASP A 130 -0.21 13.76 -11.48
N ALA A 131 0.53 13.91 -10.37
CA ALA A 131 1.66 14.83 -10.29
C ALA A 131 2.77 14.54 -11.33
N ARG A 132 2.88 13.30 -11.82
CA ARG A 132 3.89 12.92 -12.83
C ARG A 132 3.44 13.30 -14.23
N CYS A 133 2.13 13.24 -14.51
CA CYS A 133 1.47 13.67 -15.73
C CYS A 133 1.35 15.20 -15.79
N GLY A 134 1.06 15.86 -14.66
CA GLY A 134 1.05 17.32 -14.54
C GLY A 134 -0.14 18.04 -15.16
N LEU A 135 -1.17 17.33 -15.62
CA LEU A 135 -2.43 17.92 -16.11
C LEU A 135 -3.40 18.09 -14.94
N SER A 136 -3.97 19.28 -14.77
CA SER A 136 -4.87 19.56 -13.64
C SER A 136 -6.32 19.12 -13.87
N ASP A 137 -6.79 19.12 -15.13
CA ASP A 137 -8.15 18.69 -15.50
C ASP A 137 -8.18 18.12 -16.94
N PRO A 138 -7.52 16.97 -17.18
CA PRO A 138 -7.45 16.38 -18.51
C PRO A 138 -8.80 15.79 -18.95
N VAL A 139 -9.30 16.22 -20.10
CA VAL A 139 -10.52 15.67 -20.73
C VAL A 139 -10.13 14.69 -21.84
N GLY A 140 -10.68 13.49 -21.81
CA GLY A 140 -10.48 12.45 -22.83
C GLY A 140 -9.87 11.15 -22.28
N THR A 141 -9.64 10.19 -23.18
CA THR A 141 -9.13 8.86 -22.82
C THR A 141 -7.62 8.78 -23.00
N CYS A 142 -6.90 8.37 -21.95
CA CYS A 142 -5.46 8.15 -22.00
C CYS A 142 -5.15 6.65 -22.12
N ASP A 143 -4.77 6.22 -23.33
CA ASP A 143 -4.32 4.84 -23.62
C ASP A 143 -2.83 4.59 -23.31
N LYS A 144 -2.17 5.57 -22.67
CA LYS A 144 -0.75 5.58 -22.27
C LYS A 144 0.25 5.55 -23.43
N ARG A 145 -0.18 5.68 -24.70
CA ARG A 145 0.74 5.71 -25.85
C ARG A 145 1.31 7.12 -26.05
N TYR A 146 2.53 7.17 -26.56
CA TYR A 146 3.21 8.44 -26.85
C TYR A 146 2.45 9.29 -27.87
N ALA A 147 1.90 8.66 -28.92
CA ALA A 147 1.10 9.33 -29.94
C ALA A 147 -0.11 10.06 -29.32
N THR A 148 -0.89 9.39 -28.48
CA THR A 148 -2.04 10.00 -27.79
C THR A 148 -1.60 11.13 -26.86
N CYS A 149 -0.51 10.95 -26.11
CA CYS A 149 0.03 11.99 -25.24
C CYS A 149 0.44 13.25 -26.02
N ARG A 150 0.99 13.08 -27.22
CA ARG A 150 1.37 14.16 -28.14
C ARG A 150 0.17 14.80 -28.81
N ASP A 151 -0.68 13.99 -29.44
CA ASP A 151 -1.68 14.45 -30.40
C ASP A 151 -2.97 14.91 -29.71
N VAL A 152 -3.34 14.30 -28.58
CA VAL A 152 -4.56 14.66 -27.82
C VAL A 152 -4.25 15.66 -26.70
N PHE A 153 -3.17 15.43 -25.96
CA PHE A 153 -2.88 16.18 -24.73
C PHE A 153 -1.74 17.21 -24.87
N ALA A 154 -0.98 17.18 -25.97
CA ALA A 154 0.21 18.01 -26.16
C ALA A 154 1.19 17.99 -24.97
N ASN A 155 1.28 16.85 -24.25
CA ASN A 155 1.96 16.73 -22.96
C ASN A 155 3.18 15.79 -23.00
N THR A 156 3.94 15.84 -24.11
CA THR A 156 5.09 14.95 -24.32
C THR A 156 6.22 15.18 -23.30
N LEU A 157 6.39 16.41 -22.80
CA LEU A 157 7.38 16.75 -21.78
C LEU A 157 7.17 15.98 -20.46
N HIS A 158 5.93 15.63 -20.14
CA HIS A 158 5.60 14.84 -18.95
C HIS A 158 5.30 13.38 -19.28
N PHE A 159 5.59 12.92 -20.50
CA PHE A 159 5.47 11.51 -20.83
C PHE A 159 6.46 10.69 -19.99
N ARG A 160 5.96 9.66 -19.31
CA ARG A 160 6.75 8.83 -18.40
C ARG A 160 7.01 7.43 -18.93
N GLY A 161 6.84 7.19 -20.22
CA GLY A 161 7.27 5.95 -20.88
C GLY A 161 8.58 6.13 -21.64
N PHE A 162 8.98 5.07 -22.34
CA PHE A 162 10.21 5.02 -23.16
C PHE A 162 9.85 4.62 -24.59
N PRO A 163 9.36 5.55 -25.42
CA PRO A 163 8.72 5.23 -26.70
C PRO A 163 9.65 4.52 -27.69
N ASP A 164 10.95 4.79 -27.59
CA ASP A 164 11.98 4.20 -28.47
C ASP A 164 12.61 2.92 -27.91
N LEU A 165 12.13 2.44 -26.75
CA LEU A 165 12.65 1.22 -26.13
C LEU A 165 12.48 0.04 -27.08
N PRO A 166 13.57 -0.60 -27.54
CA PRO A 166 13.48 -1.76 -28.41
C PRO A 166 12.84 -2.94 -27.68
N GLY A 167 12.05 -3.74 -28.39
CA GLY A 167 11.52 -5.00 -27.86
C GLY A 167 12.61 -6.07 -27.68
N GLU A 168 12.28 -7.18 -26.99
CA GLU A 168 13.21 -8.29 -26.75
C GLU A 168 13.83 -8.85 -28.02
N ASP A 169 13.07 -8.89 -29.13
CA ASP A 169 13.55 -9.38 -30.43
C ASP A 169 14.81 -8.64 -30.88
N PHE A 170 14.94 -7.34 -30.54
CA PHE A 170 16.11 -6.54 -30.90
C PHE A 170 17.42 -7.08 -30.29
N ILE A 171 17.36 -7.70 -29.11
CA ILE A 171 18.54 -8.22 -28.42
C ILE A 171 19.14 -9.42 -29.17
N THR A 172 18.30 -10.17 -29.87
CA THR A 172 18.72 -11.39 -30.60
C THR A 172 19.05 -11.13 -32.08
N LEU A 173 18.86 -9.89 -32.55
CA LEU A 173 19.21 -9.51 -33.92
C LEU A 173 20.73 -9.52 -34.12
N TYR A 174 21.13 -10.04 -35.27
CA TYR A 174 22.48 -9.89 -35.81
C TYR A 174 22.37 -9.28 -37.22
N PRO A 175 23.32 -8.43 -37.62
CA PRO A 175 23.29 -7.81 -38.94
C PRO A 175 23.43 -8.88 -40.04
N ARG A 176 22.52 -8.86 -41.02
CA ARG A 176 22.58 -9.72 -42.20
C ARG A 176 22.97 -8.92 -43.42
N SER A 177 23.63 -9.60 -44.36
CA SER A 177 23.94 -8.99 -45.66
C SER A 177 22.63 -8.70 -46.39
N GLY A 178 22.42 -7.43 -46.79
CA GLY A 178 21.18 -6.94 -47.39
C GLY A 178 20.26 -6.14 -46.45
N ASP A 179 20.56 -6.09 -45.14
CA ASP A 179 19.81 -5.24 -44.20
C ASP A 179 20.09 -3.75 -44.45
N ALA A 180 19.09 -2.90 -44.19
CA ALA A 180 19.26 -1.45 -44.18
C ALA A 180 19.97 -1.01 -42.88
N LEU A 181 21.28 -0.80 -42.97
CA LEU A 181 22.15 -0.38 -41.86
C LEU A 181 22.62 1.08 -42.03
N ASP A 182 21.67 1.99 -42.21
CA ASP A 182 21.89 3.41 -42.53
C ASP A 182 21.68 4.37 -41.35
N GLY A 183 21.30 3.85 -40.18
CA GLY A 183 21.09 4.64 -38.97
C GLY A 183 19.72 5.33 -38.86
N ALA A 184 18.71 4.89 -39.63
CA ALA A 184 17.38 5.45 -39.59
C ALA A 184 16.55 5.09 -38.33
N SER A 185 15.50 5.90 -38.07
CA SER A 185 14.54 5.64 -36.99
C SER A 185 13.61 4.46 -37.32
N ARG A 186 13.27 3.64 -36.32
CA ARG A 186 12.36 2.48 -36.51
C ARG A 186 10.88 2.85 -36.72
N GLY A 187 10.49 4.08 -36.38
CA GLY A 187 9.08 4.52 -36.35
C GLY A 187 8.54 5.18 -37.63
N GLY A 188 9.39 5.41 -38.63
CA GLY A 188 9.00 6.10 -39.86
C GLY A 188 8.74 5.13 -41.00
N THR A 189 7.47 4.76 -41.25
CA THR A 189 6.92 4.17 -42.51
C THR A 189 7.79 3.19 -43.33
N GLY A 190 8.72 2.50 -42.69
CA GLY A 190 9.61 1.51 -43.26
C GLY A 190 9.38 0.22 -42.53
N ARG A 191 8.45 -0.57 -43.06
CA ARG A 191 8.22 -1.96 -42.67
C ARG A 191 9.56 -2.71 -42.78
N LEU A 192 9.87 -3.55 -41.78
CA LEU A 192 10.69 -4.75 -42.05
C LEU A 192 9.93 -5.64 -43.06
#